data_AF-A0A1B6HHP7-F1
#
_entry.id   AF-A0A1B6HHP7-F1
#
_cell.length_a   1.000
_cell.length_b   1.000
_cell.length_c   1.000
_cell.angle_alpha   90.00
_cell.angle_beta   90.00
_cell.angle_gamma   90.00
#
_symmetry.space_group_name_H-M   'P 1'
#
loop_
_entity.id
_entity.type
_entity.pdbx_description
1 polymer ?
#
loop_
_entity_poly.entity_id
_entity_poly.type
_entity_poly.pdbx_seq_one_letter_code
_entity_poly.pdbx_strand_id
1 'polypeptide(L)'
;MSSLSLPRVLQQRKSSLEIEREHFEKFQSASIGKAINQHESPVKEKHIRSAILGTFHEKCAETFWKCVLQLPILDNRIVAWKFCHVLHKVLREGHPQVISNSLLYRSKIEDLGKLWGHLREGYGKLIQHYCQLLCAKLDFHHRNPRFPGNLNLSKDELESIGDNDINNYFQMSVEMFDYMDEILALQSAIFGSLDMSRSNSMTSSGQCRLAP
;
A
#
# COMPACT_ATOMS: atom_id res chain seq x y z
N MET A 1 6.98 -13.76 62.84
CA MET A 1 6.34 -13.36 61.57
C MET A 1 7.36 -13.58 60.46
N SER A 2 7.22 -14.69 59.74
CA SER A 2 8.12 -15.06 58.64
C SER A 2 7.65 -14.34 57.37
N SER A 3 8.42 -13.39 56.87
CA SER A 3 8.15 -12.75 55.58
C SER A 3 8.53 -13.70 54.45
N LEU A 4 7.52 -14.20 53.74
CA LEU A 4 7.68 -14.96 52.50
C LEU A 4 8.22 -14.01 51.42
N SER A 5 9.45 -14.24 50.97
CA SER A 5 10.03 -13.56 49.82
C SER A 5 9.35 -14.08 48.55
N LEU A 6 8.74 -13.17 47.79
CA LEU A 6 8.15 -13.45 46.49
C LEU A 6 9.24 -13.96 45.52
N PRO A 7 8.99 -15.05 44.76
CA PRO A 7 9.95 -15.51 43.77
C PRO A 7 10.14 -14.44 42.70
N ARG A 8 11.40 -14.02 42.54
CA ARG A 8 11.86 -13.12 41.49
C ARG A 8 11.53 -13.78 40.15
N VAL A 9 10.53 -13.26 39.44
CA VAL A 9 10.14 -13.73 38.11
C VAL A 9 11.40 -13.73 37.23
N LEU A 10 11.87 -14.92 36.86
CA LEU A 10 12.98 -15.09 35.92
C LEU A 10 12.54 -14.43 34.60
N GLN A 11 13.06 -13.24 34.32
CA GLN A 11 12.94 -12.65 32.98
C GLN A 11 13.57 -13.63 32.00
N GLN A 12 12.75 -14.30 31.19
CA GLN A 12 13.23 -15.11 30.07
C GLN A 12 14.13 -14.22 29.21
N ARG A 13 15.41 -14.61 29.10
CA ARG A 13 16.35 -13.95 28.19
C ARG A 13 15.87 -14.22 26.77
N LYS A 14 15.55 -13.14 26.05
CA LYS A 14 15.17 -13.23 24.64
C LYS A 14 16.30 -13.86 23.83
N SER A 15 15.94 -14.69 22.86
CA SER A 15 16.88 -15.27 21.92
C SER A 15 17.45 -14.20 20.97
N SER A 16 18.61 -14.47 20.35
CA SER A 16 19.20 -13.57 19.35
C SER A 16 18.21 -13.28 18.20
N LEU A 17 17.48 -14.32 17.76
CA LEU A 17 16.49 -14.21 16.70
C LEU A 17 15.31 -13.31 17.08
N GLU A 18 14.87 -13.35 18.35
CA GLU A 18 13.81 -12.47 18.84
C GLU A 18 14.28 -11.00 18.88
N ILE A 19 15.53 -10.76 19.27
CA ILE A 19 16.13 -9.42 19.29
C ILE A 19 16.24 -8.85 17.87
N GLU A 20 16.71 -9.65 16.92
CA GLU A 20 16.80 -9.26 15.50
C GLU A 20 15.42 -8.93 14.92
N ARG A 21 14.42 -9.76 15.21
CA ARG A 21 13.03 -9.52 14.79
C ARG A 21 12.48 -8.22 15.37
N GLU A 22 12.66 -7.99 16.67
CA GLU A 22 12.21 -6.74 17.32
C GLU A 22 12.92 -5.51 16.75
N HIS A 23 14.21 -5.62 16.46
CA HIS A 23 14.96 -4.54 15.84
C HIS A 23 14.45 -4.23 14.43
N PHE A 24 14.17 -5.27 13.64
CA PHE A 24 13.58 -5.14 12.31
C PHE A 24 12.18 -4.50 12.37
N GLU A 25 11.29 -4.98 13.23
CA GLU A 25 9.93 -4.43 13.39
C GLU A 25 9.97 -2.95 13.81
N LYS A 26 10.86 -2.58 14.74
CA LYS A 26 11.08 -1.18 15.14
C LYS A 26 11.59 -0.32 13.99
N PHE A 27 12.55 -0.84 13.22
CA PHE A 27 13.08 -0.14 12.04
C PHE A 27 12.00 0.08 10.97
N GLN A 28 11.22 -0.97 10.66
CA GLN A 28 10.11 -0.88 9.70
C GLN A 28 9.06 0.12 10.16
N SER A 29 8.64 0.05 11.42
CA SER A 29 7.68 1.00 12.01
C SER A 29 8.17 2.45 11.88
N ALA A 30 9.44 2.70 12.21
CA ALA A 30 10.03 4.03 12.07
C ALA A 30 10.12 4.50 10.60
N SER A 31 10.42 3.61 9.66
CA SER A 31 10.53 3.98 8.23
C SER A 31 9.14 4.19 7.61
N ILE A 32 8.19 3.30 7.86
CA ILE A 32 6.80 3.40 7.39
C ILE A 32 6.14 4.64 8.00
N GLY A 33 6.32 4.93 9.29
CA GLY A 33 5.82 6.15 9.91
C GLY A 33 6.43 7.43 9.33
N LYS A 34 7.68 7.38 8.84
CA LYS A 34 8.28 8.50 8.09
C LYS A 34 7.76 8.61 6.66
N ALA A 35 7.35 7.51 6.03
CA ALA A 35 6.71 7.54 4.71
C ALA A 35 5.27 8.07 4.80
N ILE A 36 4.48 7.53 5.73
CA ILE A 36 3.06 7.77 5.91
C ILE A 36 2.85 8.68 7.13
N ASN A 37 3.16 9.96 6.95
CA ASN A 37 3.08 10.98 7.98
C ASN A 37 2.04 12.07 7.64
N GLN A 38 1.79 12.98 8.59
CA GLN A 38 0.78 14.03 8.44
C GLN A 38 1.28 15.24 7.63
N HIS A 39 2.58 15.33 7.32
CA HIS A 39 3.13 16.47 6.60
C HIS A 39 2.75 16.40 5.13
N GLU A 40 2.14 17.47 4.62
CA GLU A 40 1.71 17.59 3.22
C GLU A 40 2.90 17.87 2.29
N SER A 41 3.70 16.82 2.08
CA SER A 41 4.89 16.80 1.25
C SER A 41 5.04 15.43 0.59
N PRO A 42 5.79 15.33 -0.52
CA PRO A 42 6.06 14.05 -1.18
C PRO A 42 6.59 12.99 -0.22
N VAL A 43 6.16 11.74 -0.44
CA VAL A 43 6.73 10.60 0.27
C VAL A 43 8.18 10.43 -0.18
N LYS A 44 9.12 10.32 0.76
CA LYS A 44 10.53 10.15 0.42
C LYS A 44 10.78 8.71 -0.05
N GLU A 45 11.36 8.56 -1.24
CA GLU A 45 11.62 7.27 -1.87
C GLU A 45 12.39 6.29 -0.98
N LYS A 46 13.37 6.78 -0.20
CA LYS A 46 14.14 5.92 0.71
C LYS A 46 13.26 5.17 1.71
N HIS A 47 12.16 5.76 2.15
CA HIS A 47 11.24 5.12 3.10
C HIS A 47 10.30 4.12 2.42
N ILE A 48 9.86 4.43 1.19
CA ILE A 48 9.13 3.47 0.34
C ILE A 48 10.02 2.24 0.06
N ARG A 49 11.27 2.47 -0.33
CA ARG A 49 12.26 1.41 -0.57
C ARG A 49 12.49 0.55 0.67
N SER A 50 12.56 1.14 1.88
CA SER A 50 12.65 0.36 3.11
C SER A 50 11.44 -0.55 3.33
N ALA A 51 10.22 -0.07 3.05
CA ALA A 51 9.00 -0.87 3.17
C ALA A 51 8.99 -2.04 2.17
N ILE A 52 9.34 -1.77 0.90
CA ILE A 52 9.48 -2.80 -0.14
C ILE A 52 10.52 -3.86 0.28
N LEU A 53 11.73 -3.45 0.66
CA LEU A 53 12.78 -4.37 1.11
C LEU A 53 12.35 -5.16 2.37
N GLY A 54 11.55 -4.55 3.24
CA GLY A 54 10.97 -5.22 4.39
C GLY A 54 10.13 -6.43 4.00
N THR A 55 9.32 -6.31 2.93
CA THR A 55 8.51 -7.43 2.44
C THR A 55 9.35 -8.60 1.90
N PHE A 56 10.52 -8.33 1.32
CA PHE A 56 11.45 -9.39 0.88
C PHE A 56 12.17 -10.05 2.05
N HIS A 57 12.52 -9.27 3.08
CA HIS A 57 13.16 -9.78 4.28
C HIS A 57 12.27 -10.81 5.01
N GLU A 58 10.98 -10.52 5.17
CA GLU A 58 10.03 -11.42 5.83
C GLU A 58 9.30 -12.38 4.87
N LYS A 59 9.45 -12.18 3.56
CA LYS A 59 8.73 -12.92 2.51
C LYS A 59 7.20 -12.79 2.59
N CYS A 60 6.69 -11.74 3.21
CA CYS A 60 5.26 -11.44 3.37
C CYS A 60 5.03 -9.93 3.56
N ALA A 61 3.77 -9.51 3.68
CA ALA A 61 3.39 -8.12 3.98
C ALA A 61 2.99 -7.87 5.45
N GLU A 62 3.22 -8.83 6.35
CA GLU A 62 2.65 -8.80 7.70
C GLU A 62 3.11 -7.59 8.52
N THR A 63 4.42 -7.33 8.59
CA THR A 63 4.94 -6.16 9.33
C THR A 63 4.49 -4.85 8.70
N PHE A 64 4.38 -4.77 7.36
CA PHE A 64 3.84 -3.58 6.70
C PHE A 64 2.42 -3.27 7.18
N TRP A 65 1.52 -4.26 7.12
CA TRP A 65 0.14 -4.08 7.56
C TRP A 65 0.04 -3.82 9.07
N LYS A 66 0.84 -4.51 9.91
CA LYS A 66 0.92 -4.22 11.35
C LYS A 66 1.27 -2.77 11.63
N CYS A 67 2.23 -2.19 10.90
CA CYS A 67 2.59 -0.78 11.04
C CYS A 67 1.47 0.15 10.57
N VAL A 68 0.90 -0.09 9.40
CA VAL A 68 -0.16 0.75 8.82
C VAL A 68 -1.41 0.80 9.69
N LEU A 69 -1.81 -0.32 10.28
CA LEU A 69 -3.01 -0.39 11.14
C LEU A 69 -2.91 0.45 12.41
N GLN A 70 -1.70 0.89 12.79
CA GLN A 70 -1.47 1.79 13.93
C GLN A 70 -1.46 3.27 13.53
N LEU A 71 -1.56 3.58 12.24
CA LEU A 71 -1.57 4.95 11.73
C LEU A 71 -3.00 5.51 11.66
N PRO A 72 -3.18 6.84 11.84
CA PRO A 72 -4.50 7.48 11.79
C PRO A 72 -4.98 7.68 10.33
N ILE A 73 -5.09 6.60 9.55
CA ILE A 73 -5.53 6.63 8.15
C ILE A 73 -7.00 7.03 7.99
N LEU A 74 -7.81 6.87 9.04
CA LEU A 74 -9.23 7.26 9.04
C LEU A 74 -9.41 8.75 9.40
N ASP A 75 -8.50 9.31 10.19
CA ASP A 75 -8.66 10.66 10.76
C ASP A 75 -7.87 11.73 10.00
N ASN A 76 -6.81 11.35 9.28
CA ASN A 76 -5.93 12.29 8.60
C ASN A 76 -5.81 12.00 7.10
N ARG A 77 -6.34 12.92 6.28
CA ARG A 77 -6.36 12.82 4.82
C ARG A 77 -4.98 12.68 4.18
N ILE A 78 -3.94 13.32 4.75
CA ILE A 78 -2.58 13.24 4.21
C ILE A 78 -1.98 11.87 4.52
N VAL A 79 -2.22 11.34 5.72
CA VAL A 79 -1.82 9.98 6.11
C VAL A 79 -2.54 8.97 5.21
N ALA A 80 -3.84 9.11 4.98
CA ALA A 80 -4.62 8.24 4.09
C ALA A 80 -4.10 8.26 2.64
N TRP A 81 -3.84 9.45 2.10
CA TRP A 81 -3.27 9.63 0.76
C TRP A 81 -1.91 8.95 0.62
N LYS A 82 -1.01 9.19 1.58
CA LYS A 82 0.32 8.59 1.60
C LYS A 82 0.26 7.09 1.82
N PHE A 83 -0.70 6.59 2.60
CA PHE A 83 -0.95 5.16 2.73
C PHE A 83 -1.27 4.55 1.37
N CYS A 84 -2.20 5.15 0.61
CA CYS A 84 -2.57 4.63 -0.71
C CYS A 84 -1.36 4.57 -1.64
N HIS A 85 -0.55 5.65 -1.67
CA HIS A 85 0.68 5.69 -2.47
C HIS A 85 1.69 4.60 -2.05
N VAL A 86 2.03 4.52 -0.76
CA VAL A 86 3.03 3.56 -0.28
C VAL A 86 2.54 2.12 -0.52
N LEU A 87 1.26 1.84 -0.27
CA LEU A 87 0.67 0.53 -0.55
C LEU A 87 0.73 0.21 -2.05
N HIS A 88 0.42 1.16 -2.93
CA HIS A 88 0.51 0.95 -4.37
C HIS A 88 1.93 0.53 -4.81
N LYS A 89 2.95 1.23 -4.29
CA LYS A 89 4.36 0.90 -4.57
C LYS A 89 4.74 -0.47 -4.00
N VAL A 90 4.28 -0.80 -2.80
CA VAL A 90 4.51 -2.11 -2.16
C VAL A 90 3.83 -3.24 -2.94
N LEU A 91 2.61 -3.06 -3.44
CA LEU A 91 1.93 -4.05 -4.29
C LEU A 91 2.61 -4.22 -5.65
N ARG A 92 3.27 -3.16 -6.16
CA ARG A 92 3.95 -3.18 -7.46
C ARG A 92 5.33 -3.83 -7.40
N GLU A 93 6.10 -3.52 -6.36
CA GLU A 93 7.54 -3.80 -6.30
C GLU A 93 7.95 -4.69 -5.11
N GLY A 94 7.02 -5.03 -4.21
CA GLY A 94 7.26 -5.89 -3.06
C GLY A 94 7.39 -7.38 -3.40
N HIS A 95 7.59 -8.19 -2.36
CA HIS A 95 7.64 -9.65 -2.49
C HIS A 95 6.34 -10.18 -3.12
N PRO A 96 6.37 -11.24 -3.97
CA PRO A 96 5.18 -11.72 -4.67
C PRO A 96 3.97 -12.05 -3.76
N GLN A 97 4.22 -12.50 -2.53
CA GLN A 97 3.16 -12.80 -1.55
C GLN A 97 2.42 -11.57 -1.04
N VAL A 98 2.96 -10.36 -1.22
CA VAL A 98 2.36 -9.11 -0.73
C VAL A 98 0.95 -8.93 -1.26
N ILE A 99 0.70 -9.25 -2.53
CA ILE A 99 -0.62 -9.11 -3.16
C ILE A 99 -1.62 -10.05 -2.46
N SER A 100 -1.27 -11.34 -2.36
CA SER A 100 -2.10 -12.35 -1.70
C SER A 100 -2.39 -11.99 -0.23
N ASN A 101 -1.37 -11.55 0.51
CA ASN A 101 -1.52 -11.11 1.90
C ASN A 101 -2.41 -9.86 2.01
N SER A 102 -2.32 -8.95 1.04
CA SER A 102 -3.07 -7.70 1.03
C SER A 102 -4.54 -7.86 0.65
N LEU A 103 -4.93 -8.96 0.00
CA LEU A 103 -6.34 -9.29 -0.26
C LEU A 103 -7.17 -9.38 1.03
N LEU A 104 -6.57 -9.81 2.15
CA LEU A 104 -7.22 -9.84 3.46
C LEU A 104 -7.68 -8.45 3.94
N TYR A 105 -7.07 -7.39 3.41
CA TYR A 105 -7.35 -6.00 3.75
C TYR A 105 -8.20 -5.29 2.69
N ARG A 106 -8.63 -5.98 1.62
CA ARG A 106 -9.42 -5.41 0.52
C ARG A 106 -10.65 -4.65 1.01
N SER A 107 -11.45 -5.26 1.90
CA SER A 107 -12.65 -4.61 2.47
C SER A 107 -12.29 -3.33 3.23
N LYS A 108 -11.18 -3.31 3.98
CA LYS A 108 -10.73 -2.12 4.71
C LYS A 108 -10.30 -0.99 3.78
N ILE A 109 -9.67 -1.32 2.66
CA ILE A 109 -9.31 -0.34 1.61
C ILE A 109 -10.58 0.23 0.98
N GLU A 110 -11.56 -0.62 0.67
CA GLU A 110 -12.84 -0.21 0.12
C GLU A 110 -13.60 0.72 1.07
N ASP A 111 -13.67 0.37 2.36
CA ASP A 111 -14.33 1.17 3.40
C ASP A 111 -13.62 2.51 3.63
N LEU A 112 -12.28 2.53 3.58
CA LEU A 112 -11.49 3.76 3.60
C LEU A 112 -11.87 4.68 2.43
N GLY A 113 -11.98 4.12 1.22
CA GLY A 113 -12.40 4.86 0.03
C GLY A 113 -13.81 5.45 0.17
N LYS A 114 -14.77 4.67 0.68
CA LYS A 114 -16.14 5.13 0.96
C LYS A 114 -16.17 6.27 1.98
N LEU A 115 -15.43 6.11 3.09
CA LEU A 115 -15.32 7.12 4.14
C LEU A 115 -14.83 8.46 3.57
N TRP A 116 -13.69 8.46 2.89
CA TRP A 116 -13.11 9.69 2.34
C TRP A 116 -13.91 10.25 1.15
N GLY A 117 -14.63 9.40 0.41
CA GLY A 117 -15.53 9.81 -0.68
C GLY A 117 -16.73 10.65 -0.23
N HIS A 118 -17.14 10.57 1.04
CA HIS A 118 -18.13 11.50 1.61
C HIS A 118 -17.62 12.95 1.64
N LEU A 119 -16.29 13.15 1.71
CA LEU A 119 -15.65 14.45 1.63
C LEU A 119 -15.35 14.77 0.16
N ARG A 120 -16.28 15.48 -0.48
CA ARG A 120 -16.24 15.76 -1.92
C ARG A 120 -15.12 16.71 -2.36
N GLU A 121 -14.38 17.31 -1.43
CA GLU A 121 -13.34 18.31 -1.70
C GLU A 121 -11.94 17.87 -1.26
N GLY A 122 -10.91 18.43 -1.91
CA GLY A 122 -9.51 18.20 -1.58
C GLY A 122 -9.08 16.75 -1.77
N TYR A 123 -8.39 16.19 -0.78
CA TYR A 123 -7.89 14.82 -0.83
C TYR A 123 -8.99 13.74 -0.74
N GLY A 124 -10.20 14.06 -0.26
CA GLY A 124 -11.24 13.04 -0.05
C GLY A 124 -11.58 12.29 -1.34
N LYS A 125 -11.90 13.04 -2.41
CA LYS A 125 -12.12 12.49 -3.76
C LYS A 125 -10.88 11.75 -4.31
N LEU A 126 -9.67 12.27 -4.06
CA LEU A 126 -8.44 11.62 -4.52
C LEU A 126 -8.23 10.26 -3.84
N ILE A 127 -8.43 10.20 -2.52
CA ILE A 127 -8.31 8.97 -1.73
C ILE A 127 -9.36 7.95 -2.17
N GLN A 128 -10.60 8.37 -2.45
CA GLN A 128 -11.64 7.50 -2.96
C GLN A 128 -11.20 6.80 -4.25
N HIS A 129 -10.78 7.57 -5.27
CA HIS A 129 -10.28 7.01 -6.53
C HIS A 129 -9.04 6.14 -6.35
N TYR A 130 -8.14 6.51 -5.44
CA TYR A 130 -6.96 5.69 -5.19
C TYR A 130 -7.32 4.35 -4.51
N CYS A 131 -8.26 4.35 -3.57
CA CYS A 131 -8.74 3.11 -2.97
C CYS A 131 -9.43 2.20 -4.00
N GLN A 132 -10.20 2.77 -4.93
CA GLN A 132 -10.80 2.03 -6.05
C GLN A 132 -9.72 1.36 -6.92
N LEU A 133 -8.69 2.13 -7.31
CA LEU A 133 -7.54 1.61 -8.05
C LEU A 133 -6.82 0.46 -7.31
N LEU A 134 -6.62 0.59 -6.00
CA LEU A 134 -5.98 -0.43 -5.17
C LEU A 134 -6.84 -1.71 -5.09
N CYS A 135 -8.16 -1.57 -4.94
CA CYS A 135 -9.08 -2.70 -4.99
C CYS A 135 -9.07 -3.38 -6.37
N ALA A 136 -9.15 -2.61 -7.46
CA ALA A 136 -9.07 -3.13 -8.82
C ALA A 136 -7.76 -3.88 -9.07
N LYS A 137 -6.63 -3.35 -8.59
CA LYS A 137 -5.33 -4.04 -8.61
C LYS A 137 -5.39 -5.40 -7.92
N LEU A 138 -5.89 -5.42 -6.68
CA LEU A 138 -5.98 -6.66 -5.90
C LEU A 138 -6.90 -7.68 -6.58
N ASP A 139 -8.05 -7.26 -7.09
CA ASP A 139 -9.02 -8.12 -7.76
C ASP A 139 -8.49 -8.66 -9.10
N PHE A 140 -7.76 -7.84 -9.86
CA PHE A 140 -7.07 -8.28 -11.08
C PHE A 140 -6.08 -9.41 -10.77
N HIS A 141 -5.20 -9.21 -9.77
CA HIS A 141 -4.20 -10.23 -9.45
C HIS A 141 -4.77 -11.45 -8.71
N HIS A 142 -5.91 -11.31 -8.03
CA HIS A 142 -6.61 -12.47 -7.47
C HIS A 142 -7.11 -13.41 -8.57
N ARG A 143 -7.68 -12.84 -9.64
CA ARG A 143 -8.14 -13.58 -10.82
C ARG A 143 -6.98 -14.05 -11.70
N ASN A 144 -5.89 -13.28 -11.75
CA ASN A 144 -4.72 -13.52 -12.59
C ASN A 144 -3.43 -13.68 -11.76
N PRO A 145 -3.28 -14.74 -10.94
CA PRO A 145 -2.18 -14.87 -9.98
C PRO A 145 -0.80 -15.05 -10.63
N ARG A 146 -0.74 -15.35 -11.93
CA ARG A 146 0.50 -15.47 -12.71
C ARG A 146 1.05 -14.10 -13.15
N PHE A 147 0.26 -13.02 -13.08
CA PHE A 147 0.75 -11.69 -13.39
C PHE A 147 1.56 -11.11 -12.22
N PRO A 148 2.78 -10.60 -12.46
CA PRO A 148 3.56 -9.92 -11.44
C PRO A 148 2.95 -8.56 -11.11
N GLY A 149 3.20 -8.06 -9.89
CA GLY A 149 2.64 -6.79 -9.41
C GLY A 149 3.01 -5.56 -10.25
N ASN A 150 4.13 -5.61 -10.97
CA ASN A 150 4.58 -4.56 -11.89
C ASN A 150 4.03 -4.71 -13.32
N LEU A 151 3.30 -5.79 -13.60
CA LEU A 151 2.75 -6.17 -14.92
C LEU A 151 3.81 -6.36 -16.02
N ASN A 152 5.08 -6.50 -15.66
CA ASN A 152 6.14 -6.76 -16.62
C ASN A 152 6.18 -8.26 -16.92
N LEU A 153 5.72 -8.64 -18.10
CA LEU A 153 5.77 -10.00 -18.62
C LEU A 153 6.50 -10.03 -19.95
N SER A 154 7.24 -11.10 -20.21
CA SER A 154 7.68 -11.44 -21.55
C SER A 154 6.50 -11.94 -22.40
N LYS A 155 6.69 -11.95 -23.72
CA LYS A 155 5.70 -12.49 -24.66
C LYS A 155 5.40 -13.97 -24.33
N ASP A 156 6.42 -14.77 -24.09
CA ASP A 156 6.28 -16.20 -23.81
C ASP A 156 5.52 -16.46 -22.49
N GLU A 157 5.75 -15.63 -21.45
CA GLU A 157 4.98 -15.72 -20.21
C GLU A 157 3.51 -15.35 -20.43
N LEU A 158 3.23 -14.31 -21.21
CA LEU A 158 1.86 -13.90 -21.53
C LEU A 158 1.12 -14.97 -22.34
N GLU A 159 1.77 -15.54 -23.36
CA GLU A 159 1.22 -16.65 -24.15
C GLU A 159 0.94 -17.87 -23.27
N SER A 160 1.85 -18.18 -22.35
CA SER A 160 1.68 -19.26 -21.38
C SER A 160 0.54 -19.00 -20.40
N ILE A 161 0.25 -17.74 -20.04
CA ILE A 161 -0.89 -17.37 -19.19
C ILE A 161 -2.20 -17.50 -19.96
N GLY A 162 -2.23 -17.07 -21.22
CA GLY A 162 -3.42 -17.18 -22.06
C GLY A 162 -3.77 -18.61 -22.48
N ASP A 163 -2.81 -19.54 -22.39
CA ASP A 163 -2.99 -20.97 -22.70
C ASP A 163 -3.52 -21.23 -24.11
N ASN A 164 -3.17 -20.36 -25.06
CA ASN A 164 -3.67 -20.36 -26.44
C ASN A 164 -5.21 -20.35 -26.57
N ASP A 165 -5.94 -19.98 -25.52
CA ASP A 165 -7.40 -19.87 -25.53
C ASP A 165 -7.82 -18.41 -25.72
N ILE A 166 -8.52 -18.13 -26.81
CA ILE A 166 -9.04 -16.79 -27.13
C ILE A 166 -9.95 -16.23 -26.02
N ASN A 167 -10.67 -17.09 -25.29
CA ASN A 167 -11.54 -16.66 -24.19
C ASN A 167 -10.72 -16.13 -23.02
N ASN A 168 -9.56 -16.75 -22.71
CA ASN A 168 -8.66 -16.25 -21.68
C ASN A 168 -8.10 -14.88 -22.08
N TYR A 169 -7.63 -14.73 -23.33
CA TYR A 169 -7.15 -13.43 -23.81
C TYR A 169 -8.22 -12.35 -23.79
N PHE A 170 -9.45 -12.69 -24.19
CA PHE A 170 -10.57 -11.75 -24.14
C PHE A 170 -10.86 -11.31 -22.70
N GLN A 171 -11.00 -12.26 -21.77
CA GLN A 171 -11.26 -11.96 -20.36
C GLN A 171 -10.15 -11.12 -19.74
N MET A 172 -8.88 -11.49 -19.94
CA MET A 172 -7.73 -10.70 -19.46
C MET A 172 -7.73 -9.27 -20.01
N SER A 173 -8.13 -9.10 -21.28
CA SER A 173 -8.20 -7.78 -21.92
C SER A 173 -9.28 -6.91 -21.30
N VAL A 174 -10.47 -7.46 -21.05
CA VAL A 174 -11.57 -6.76 -20.35
C VAL A 174 -11.10 -6.31 -18.96
N GLU A 175 -10.50 -7.22 -18.19
CA GLU A 175 -10.04 -6.91 -16.84
C GLU A 175 -8.89 -5.90 -16.81
N MET A 176 -8.02 -5.91 -17.82
CA MET A 176 -6.96 -4.91 -17.98
C MET A 176 -7.53 -3.54 -18.32
N PHE A 177 -8.58 -3.47 -19.14
CA PHE A 177 -9.27 -2.21 -19.44
C PHE A 177 -9.99 -1.65 -18.21
N ASP A 178 -10.68 -2.49 -17.44
CA ASP A 178 -11.28 -2.07 -16.16
C ASP A 178 -10.21 -1.50 -15.21
N TYR A 179 -9.05 -2.14 -15.12
CA TYR A 179 -7.95 -1.66 -14.29
C TYR A 179 -7.36 -0.34 -14.83
N MET A 180 -7.24 -0.18 -16.15
CA MET A 180 -6.78 1.05 -16.79
C MET A 180 -7.74 2.22 -16.57
N ASP A 181 -9.06 1.98 -16.59
CA ASP A 181 -10.06 3.01 -16.33
C ASP A 181 -9.92 3.59 -14.92
N GLU A 182 -9.62 2.76 -13.92
CA GLU A 182 -9.34 3.23 -12.55
C GLU A 182 -8.04 4.05 -12.47
N ILE A 183 -7.01 3.69 -13.25
CA ILE A 183 -5.77 4.48 -13.35
C ILE A 183 -6.07 5.86 -13.92
N LEU A 184 -6.81 5.92 -15.03
CA LEU A 184 -7.17 7.16 -15.71
C LEU A 184 -8.10 8.02 -14.85
N ALA A 185 -9.03 7.42 -14.10
CA ALA A 185 -9.91 8.11 -13.16
C ALA A 185 -9.11 8.79 -12.05
N LEU A 186 -8.15 8.07 -11.43
CA LEU A 186 -7.27 8.64 -10.42
C LEU A 186 -6.42 9.78 -11.00
N GLN A 187 -5.79 9.55 -12.16
CA GLN A 187 -4.97 10.55 -12.85
C GLN A 187 -5.77 11.84 -13.12
N SER A 188 -6.97 11.69 -13.68
CA SER A 188 -7.87 12.81 -13.99
C SER A 188 -8.26 13.58 -12.72
N ALA A 189 -8.54 12.87 -11.63
CA ALA A 189 -8.85 13.48 -10.33
C ALA A 189 -7.65 14.26 -9.76
N ILE A 190 -6.43 13.68 -9.82
CA ILE A 190 -5.20 14.35 -9.35
C ILE A 190 -4.99 15.65 -10.13
N PHE A 191 -4.97 15.60 -11.46
CA PHE A 191 -4.73 16.78 -12.29
C PHE A 191 -5.85 17.81 -12.17
N GLY A 192 -7.11 17.39 -12.11
CA GLY A 192 -8.25 18.28 -11.87
C GLY A 192 -8.25 18.94 -10.50
N SER A 193 -7.46 18.43 -9.54
CA SER A 193 -7.33 19.02 -8.20
C SER A 193 -6.25 20.12 -8.11
N LEU A 194 -5.46 20.31 -9.17
CA LEU A 194 -4.44 21.34 -9.26
C LEU A 194 -5.07 22.64 -9.76
N ASP A 195 -5.08 23.66 -8.92
CA ASP A 195 -5.47 25.02 -9.27
C ASP A 195 -4.30 25.95 -8.92
N MET A 196 -4.02 26.92 -9.81
CA MET A 196 -2.97 27.92 -9.65
C MET A 196 -3.11 28.73 -8.36
N SER A 197 -4.32 28.79 -7.79
CA SER A 197 -4.63 29.52 -6.55
C SER A 197 -4.42 28.72 -5.24
N ARG A 198 -4.55 27.38 -5.24
CA ARG A 198 -4.63 26.55 -4.01
C ARG A 198 -3.56 25.47 -3.90
N SER A 199 -3.12 24.91 -5.02
CA SER A 199 -2.13 23.82 -5.06
C SER A 199 -1.59 23.72 -6.48
N ASN A 200 -0.55 24.51 -6.77
CA ASN A 200 0.18 24.43 -8.03
C ASN A 200 1.33 23.43 -7.93
N SER A 201 1.84 22.97 -9.08
CA SER A 201 2.89 21.94 -9.17
C SER A 201 4.20 22.33 -8.49
N MET A 202 4.44 23.59 -8.15
CA MET A 202 5.67 24.03 -7.49
C MET A 202 5.56 24.06 -5.95
N THR A 203 4.36 23.85 -5.40
CA THR A 203 4.13 23.82 -3.94
C THR A 203 4.36 22.42 -3.36
N SER A 204 4.72 22.35 -2.07
CA SER A 204 4.80 21.07 -1.34
C SER A 204 3.49 20.28 -1.39
N SER A 205 2.35 20.98 -1.33
CA SER A 205 1.00 20.40 -1.46
C SER A 205 0.76 19.81 -2.84
N GLY A 206 1.03 20.57 -3.91
CA GLY A 206 0.91 20.07 -5.29
C GLY A 206 1.82 18.88 -5.54
N GLN A 207 3.07 18.93 -5.09
CA GLN A 207 4.02 17.82 -5.17
C GLN A 207 3.56 16.59 -4.36
N CYS A 208 2.92 16.78 -3.20
CA CYS A 208 2.35 15.68 -2.43
C CYS A 208 1.24 14.94 -3.21
N ARG A 209 0.43 15.67 -4.00
CA ARG A 209 -0.62 15.11 -4.86
C ARG A 209 -0.08 14.48 -6.14
N LEU A 210 1.00 15.03 -6.70
CA LEU A 210 1.62 14.59 -7.95
C LEU A 210 2.62 13.44 -7.77
N ALA A 211 3.07 13.18 -6.54
CA ALA A 211 4.10 12.16 -6.29
C ALA A 211 3.67 10.71 -6.61
N PRO A 212 2.42 10.28 -6.37
CA PRO A 212 1.96 8.96 -6.81
C PRO A 212 1.81 8.86 -8.32
#